data_AF-A0A660Q9W2-F1
#
_entry.id   AF-A0A660Q9W2-F1
#
_cell.length_a   1.000
_cell.length_b   1.000
_cell.length_c   1.000
_cell.angle_alpha   90.00
_cell.angle_beta   90.00
_cell.angle_gamma   90.00
#
_symmetry.space_group_name_H-M   'P 1'
#
loop_
_entity.id
_entity.type
_entity.pdbx_description
1 polymer ?
#
loop_
_entity_poly.entity_id
_entity_poly.type
_entity_poly.pdbx_seq_one_letter_code
_entity_poly.pdbx_strand_id
1 'polypeptide(L)'
;MMDVIERIVRDLIRGNMLSRARALLSLFPQEYPHLWIELEASSGNWKRVLELYETLTEEMKEDYKALFKTAQDRVKEDYSEDVKEAFEEILKNNFEGAMAILEGISKMYPELVEGIALKLELARRKKDRARAHNYEEILRKLDPSHPVLVQLNESKPRINSIISWLNMMIAAATLALVLVLVIAPVGPSQQPDSSLSQEIQIAQTTLTSQINSAIGSVRSDIRQVRDDIDNLSQTSEKLGTEQSSLKEVINNTMSAVKELENTIMSLSKETSVSVNSLEAQIEALSSEIANLRKTEIASEGS
;
A
#
# COMPACT_ATOMS: atom_id res chain seq x y z
N MET A 1 26.18 18.90 22.02
CA MET A 1 26.52 17.54 21.54
C MET A 1 25.41 17.15 20.61
N MET A 2 25.66 17.08 19.31
CA MET A 2 24.63 16.74 18.32
C MET A 2 24.36 15.24 18.45
N ASP A 3 23.09 14.88 18.64
CA ASP A 3 22.71 13.50 18.90
C ASP A 3 23.08 12.63 17.70
N VAL A 4 23.60 11.42 17.96
CA VAL A 4 24.03 10.51 16.90
C VAL A 4 22.84 10.15 15.99
N ILE A 5 21.65 10.07 16.58
CA ILE A 5 20.39 9.82 15.88
C ILE A 5 20.06 10.97 14.93
N GLU A 6 20.22 12.21 15.38
CA GLU A 6 19.95 13.41 14.59
C GLU A 6 20.82 13.44 13.32
N ARG A 7 22.11 13.15 13.46
CA ARG A 7 23.04 13.07 12.32
C ARG A 7 22.64 11.98 11.33
N ILE A 8 22.30 10.79 11.84
CA ILE A 8 21.89 9.66 10.99
C ILE A 8 20.61 10.00 10.22
N VAL A 9 19.60 10.59 10.88
CA VAL A 9 18.35 10.98 10.23
C VAL A 9 18.60 12.03 9.15
N ARG A 10 19.40 13.07 9.44
CA ARG A 10 19.75 14.09 8.44
C ARG A 10 20.54 13.51 7.26
N ASP A 11 21.43 12.55 7.49
CA ASP A 11 22.15 11.85 6.42
C ASP A 11 21.22 10.95 5.58
N LEU A 12 20.24 10.28 6.21
CA LEU A 12 19.23 9.50 5.49
C LEU A 12 18.31 10.39 4.64
N ILE A 13 17.93 11.57 5.15
CA ILE A 13 17.16 12.57 4.42
C ILE A 13 17.95 13.08 3.21
N ARG A 14 19.22 13.46 3.40
CA ARG A 14 20.12 13.88 2.31
C ARG A 14 20.33 12.77 1.27
N GLY A 15 20.34 11.52 1.71
CA GLY A 15 20.42 10.34 0.84
C GLY A 15 19.11 9.95 0.16
N ASN A 16 18.04 10.75 0.28
CA ASN A 16 16.70 10.47 -0.23
C ASN A 16 16.11 9.12 0.23
N MET A 17 16.53 8.64 1.41
CA MET A 17 16.03 7.41 2.02
C MET A 17 14.93 7.73 3.04
N LEU A 18 13.88 8.42 2.57
CA LEU A 18 12.84 9.01 3.40
C LEU A 18 12.05 7.97 4.19
N SER A 19 11.72 6.83 3.59
CA SER A 19 10.99 5.74 4.26
C SER A 19 11.80 5.10 5.39
N ARG A 20 13.13 5.01 5.24
CA ARG A 20 14.02 4.53 6.31
C ARG A 20 14.18 5.56 7.42
N ALA A 21 14.27 6.83 7.08
CA ALA A 21 14.28 7.92 8.06
C ALA A 21 12.97 7.96 8.86
N ARG A 22 11.82 7.76 8.22
CA ARG A 22 10.51 7.68 8.88
C ARG A 22 10.41 6.48 9.84
N ALA A 23 10.88 5.31 9.42
CA ALA A 23 10.92 4.13 10.27
C ALA A 23 11.82 4.33 11.50
N LEU A 24 12.97 5.00 11.33
CA LEU A 24 13.87 5.32 12.44
C LEU A 24 13.25 6.31 13.43
N LEU A 25 12.62 7.38 12.92
CA LEU A 25 11.93 8.37 13.75
C LEU A 25 10.68 7.81 14.45
N SER A 26 10.00 6.81 13.86
CA SER A 26 8.85 6.17 14.52
C SER A 26 9.20 5.38 15.78
N LEU A 27 10.48 5.02 15.95
CA LEU A 27 10.97 4.39 17.17
C LEU A 27 11.06 5.39 18.34
N PHE A 28 11.08 6.70 18.03
CA PHE A 28 11.26 7.80 18.99
C PHE A 28 10.21 8.91 18.77
N PRO A 29 8.90 8.63 18.99
CA PRO A 29 7.82 9.51 18.57
C PRO A 29 7.75 10.88 19.27
N GLN A 30 8.36 11.04 20.46
CA GLN A 30 8.30 12.29 21.22
C GLN A 30 9.64 13.02 21.40
N GLU A 31 10.76 12.40 21.02
CA GLU A 31 12.10 12.95 21.31
C GLU A 31 12.59 13.95 20.25
N TYR A 32 12.13 13.83 18.99
CA TYR A 32 12.63 14.66 17.88
C TYR A 32 11.53 15.25 16.97
N PRO A 33 10.67 16.17 17.47
CA PRO A 33 9.62 16.78 16.65
C PRO A 33 10.14 17.61 15.46
N HIS A 34 11.31 18.23 15.62
CA HIS A 34 11.93 19.06 14.58
C HIS A 34 12.47 18.24 13.39
N LEU A 35 12.99 17.03 13.66
CA LEU A 35 13.42 16.10 12.60
C LEU A 35 12.25 15.56 11.78
N TRP A 36 11.07 15.42 12.41
CA TRP A 36 9.85 15.08 11.69
C TRP A 36 9.45 16.17 10.69
N ILE A 37 9.60 17.46 11.05
CA ILE A 37 9.36 18.56 10.11
C ILE A 37 10.36 18.55 8.97
N GLU A 38 11.65 18.35 9.24
CA GLU A 38 12.66 18.28 8.17
C GLU A 38 12.45 17.09 7.24
N LEU A 39 12.08 15.93 7.80
CA LEU A 39 11.74 14.74 7.03
C LEU A 39 10.52 15.00 6.15
N GLU A 40 9.44 15.55 6.72
CA GLU A 40 8.20 15.79 5.99
C GLU A 40 8.32 16.95 5.00
N ALA A 41 9.16 17.95 5.26
CA ALA A 41 9.49 18.97 4.28
C ALA A 41 10.34 18.41 3.13
N SER A 42 11.21 17.43 3.41
CA SER A 42 12.05 16.77 2.40
C SER A 42 11.28 15.72 1.59
N SER A 43 10.26 15.09 2.19
CA SER A 43 9.24 14.31 1.47
C SER A 43 8.22 15.19 0.74
N GLY A 44 8.23 16.48 1.08
CA GLY A 44 7.32 17.53 0.67
C GLY A 44 5.87 17.31 1.09
N ASN A 45 5.61 16.56 2.17
CA ASN A 45 4.30 16.55 2.83
C ASN A 45 4.02 17.87 3.55
N TRP A 46 3.70 18.92 2.79
CA TRP A 46 3.49 20.26 3.35
C TRP A 46 2.29 20.32 4.29
N LYS A 47 1.27 19.48 4.10
CA LYS A 47 0.11 19.40 4.99
C LYS A 47 0.51 18.91 6.38
N ARG A 48 1.27 17.82 6.45
CA ARG A 48 1.76 17.26 7.72
C ARG A 48 2.79 18.17 8.38
N VAL A 49 3.57 18.93 7.60
CA VAL A 49 4.46 19.98 8.13
C VAL A 49 3.66 21.07 8.87
N LEU A 50 2.49 21.49 8.36
CA LEU A 50 1.63 22.46 9.06
C LEU A 50 1.12 21.90 10.40
N GLU A 51 0.62 20.66 10.40
CA GLU A 51 0.13 19.98 11.60
C GLU A 51 1.24 19.80 12.64
N LEU A 52 2.43 19.39 12.21
CA LEU A 52 3.58 19.20 13.11
C LEU A 52 4.08 20.54 13.66
N TYR A 53 4.07 21.61 12.86
CA TYR A 53 4.51 22.94 13.30
C TYR A 53 3.64 23.49 14.44
N GLU A 54 2.33 23.19 14.46
CA GLU A 54 1.44 23.57 15.57
C GLU A 54 1.81 22.89 16.90
N THR A 55 2.42 21.70 16.83
CA THR A 55 2.84 20.91 18.01
C THR A 55 4.23 21.27 18.56
N LEU A 56 4.98 22.14 17.89
CA LEU A 56 6.32 22.56 18.34
C LEU A 56 6.27 23.53 19.53
N THR A 57 7.36 23.58 20.29
CA THR A 57 7.61 24.62 21.30
C THR A 57 7.90 25.98 20.63
N GLU A 58 7.54 27.09 21.29
CA GLU A 58 7.66 28.44 20.72
C GLU A 58 9.08 28.81 20.27
N GLU A 59 10.11 28.27 20.93
CA GLU A 59 11.52 28.48 20.59
C GLU A 59 11.89 27.83 19.25
N MET A 60 11.36 26.63 18.96
CA MET A 60 11.61 25.92 17.70
C MET A 60 10.72 26.43 16.56
N LYS A 61 9.58 27.06 16.85
CA LYS A 61 8.73 27.67 15.82
C LYS A 61 9.46 28.79 15.08
N GLU A 62 10.32 29.54 15.76
CA GLU A 62 11.05 30.65 15.16
C GLU A 62 12.04 30.17 14.09
N ASP A 63 12.74 29.05 14.37
CA ASP A 63 13.70 28.42 13.45
C ASP A 63 13.03 27.83 12.20
N TYR A 64 11.82 27.26 12.33
CA TYR A 64 11.11 26.59 11.25
C TYR A 64 10.04 27.46 10.56
N LYS A 65 9.94 28.74 10.91
CA LYS A 65 8.94 29.70 10.37
C LYS A 65 9.00 29.86 8.85
N ALA A 66 10.20 29.79 8.26
CA ALA A 66 10.38 29.87 6.80
C ALA A 66 9.79 28.64 6.08
N LEU A 67 9.93 27.46 6.68
CA LEU A 67 9.37 26.21 6.17
C LEU A 67 7.84 26.21 6.30
N PHE A 68 7.30 26.72 7.41
CA PHE A 68 5.86 26.87 7.60
C PHE A 68 5.21 27.78 6.55
N LYS A 69 5.82 28.94 6.25
CA LYS A 69 5.29 29.85 5.21
C LYS A 69 5.30 29.18 3.83
N THR A 70 6.36 28.45 3.51
CA THR A 70 6.45 27.67 2.26
C THR A 70 5.39 26.59 2.19
N ALA A 71 5.09 25.93 3.31
CA ALA A 71 4.04 24.92 3.41
C ALA A 71 2.64 25.53 3.18
N GLN A 72 2.37 26.70 3.77
CA GLN A 72 1.09 27.40 3.65
C GLN A 72 0.76 27.83 2.21
N ASP A 73 1.78 28.20 1.44
CA ASP A 73 1.63 28.58 0.04
C ASP A 73 1.41 27.35 -0.87
N ARG A 74 2.08 26.22 -0.59
CA ARG A 74 2.02 24.99 -1.41
C ARG A 74 0.81 24.08 -1.14
N VAL A 75 0.20 24.15 0.05
CA VAL A 75 -0.97 23.31 0.41
C VAL A 75 -2.27 23.75 -0.29
N LYS A 76 -2.30 24.95 -0.90
CA LYS A 76 -3.52 25.52 -1.51
C LYS A 76 -3.89 24.98 -2.90
N GLU A 77 -3.04 24.18 -3.52
CA GLU A 77 -3.31 23.64 -4.86
C GLU A 77 -3.99 22.26 -4.75
N ASP A 78 -5.19 22.12 -5.31
CA ASP A 78 -5.93 20.86 -5.37
C ASP A 78 -5.46 20.05 -6.59
N TYR A 79 -4.54 19.13 -6.33
CA TYR A 79 -3.94 18.28 -7.36
C TYR A 79 -4.77 17.03 -7.68
N SER A 80 -6.00 16.90 -7.17
CA SER A 80 -6.81 15.69 -7.40
C SER A 80 -7.19 15.52 -8.88
N GLU A 81 -7.27 16.63 -9.63
CA GLU A 81 -7.53 16.64 -11.07
C GLU A 81 -6.31 16.15 -11.86
N ASP A 82 -5.12 16.68 -11.57
CA ASP A 82 -3.86 16.27 -12.20
C ASP A 82 -3.53 14.78 -11.93
N VAL A 83 -3.83 14.28 -10.73
CA VAL A 83 -3.68 12.86 -10.40
C VAL A 83 -4.64 11.99 -11.22
N LYS A 84 -5.89 12.44 -11.42
CA LYS A 84 -6.86 11.73 -12.28
C LYS A 84 -6.39 11.72 -13.73
N GLU A 85 -5.92 12.87 -14.23
CA GLU A 85 -5.38 13.00 -15.58
C GLU A 85 -4.20 12.05 -15.80
N ALA A 86 -3.25 11.99 -14.87
CA ALA A 86 -2.13 11.06 -14.96
C ALA A 86 -2.58 9.58 -15.00
N PHE A 87 -3.59 9.20 -14.21
CA PHE A 87 -4.13 7.83 -14.27
C PHE A 87 -4.89 7.56 -15.57
N GLU A 88 -5.59 8.53 -16.13
CA GLU A 88 -6.24 8.41 -17.44
C GLU A 88 -5.22 8.28 -18.57
N GLU A 89 -4.11 9.02 -18.51
CA GLU A 89 -3.01 8.90 -19.46
C GLU A 89 -2.33 7.52 -19.42
N ILE A 90 -2.16 6.95 -18.22
CA ILE A 90 -1.69 5.56 -18.06
C ILE A 90 -2.65 4.58 -18.73
N LEU A 91 -3.96 4.78 -18.60
CA LEU A 91 -4.97 3.94 -19.27
C LEU A 91 -4.93 4.11 -20.80
N LYS A 92 -4.50 5.27 -21.29
CA LYS A 92 -4.25 5.57 -22.71
C LYS A 92 -2.86 5.12 -23.21
N ASN A 93 -2.09 4.39 -22.39
CA ASN A 93 -0.74 3.90 -22.69
C ASN A 93 0.34 5.00 -22.82
N ASN A 94 0.06 6.23 -22.35
CA ASN A 94 1.01 7.34 -22.30
C ASN A 94 1.68 7.41 -20.93
N PHE A 95 2.72 6.59 -20.71
CA PHE A 95 3.38 6.47 -19.42
C PHE A 95 4.31 7.63 -19.09
N GLU A 96 4.92 8.26 -20.08
CA GLU A 96 5.91 9.32 -19.85
C GLU A 96 5.26 10.62 -19.35
N GLY A 97 4.11 11.01 -19.91
CA GLY A 97 3.34 12.18 -19.46
C GLY A 97 2.80 12.02 -18.05
N ALA A 98 2.13 10.89 -17.80
CA ALA A 98 1.63 10.55 -16.48
C ALA A 98 2.73 10.51 -15.41
N MET A 99 3.93 10.03 -15.76
CA MET A 99 5.05 9.97 -14.83
C MET A 99 5.58 11.36 -14.48
N ALA A 100 5.64 12.29 -15.44
CA ALA A 100 6.09 13.66 -15.18
C ALA A 100 5.13 14.38 -14.20
N ILE A 101 3.82 14.18 -14.38
CA ILE A 101 2.78 14.72 -13.50
C ILE A 101 2.90 14.09 -12.11
N LEU A 102 2.95 12.75 -12.04
CA LEU A 102 3.05 12.02 -10.77
C LEU A 102 4.35 12.30 -10.01
N GLU A 103 5.48 12.49 -10.70
CA GLU A 103 6.76 12.82 -10.04
C GLU A 103 6.70 14.23 -9.41
N GLY A 104 6.11 15.20 -10.12
CA GLY A 104 5.89 16.55 -9.59
C GLY A 104 5.01 16.54 -8.34
N ILE A 105 3.90 15.82 -8.38
CA ILE A 105 2.92 15.76 -7.28
C ILE A 105 3.42 14.90 -6.13
N SER A 106 4.13 13.79 -6.40
CA SER A 106 4.66 12.90 -5.36
C SER A 106 5.64 13.58 -4.41
N LYS A 107 6.41 14.56 -4.90
CA LYS A 107 7.31 15.40 -4.11
C LYS A 107 6.57 16.40 -3.22
N MET A 108 5.25 16.53 -3.35
CA MET A 108 4.42 17.45 -2.57
C MET A 108 3.33 16.72 -1.75
N TYR A 109 3.11 15.43 -2.04
CA TYR A 109 2.09 14.60 -1.40
C TYR A 109 2.58 13.15 -1.33
N PRO A 110 3.32 12.75 -0.29
CA PRO A 110 3.70 11.35 -0.11
C PRO A 110 2.49 10.44 0.16
N GLU A 111 1.31 10.97 0.51
CA GLU A 111 0.07 10.18 0.54
C GLU A 111 -0.30 9.61 -0.84
N LEU A 112 0.11 10.27 -1.93
CA LEU A 112 -0.07 9.75 -3.28
C LEU A 112 0.73 8.47 -3.50
N VAL A 113 1.96 8.41 -2.98
CA VAL A 113 2.84 7.23 -3.04
C VAL A 113 2.19 6.06 -2.29
N GLU A 114 1.64 6.32 -1.10
CA GLU A 114 0.87 5.33 -0.33
C GLU A 114 -0.41 4.89 -1.07
N GLY A 115 -1.13 5.82 -1.71
CA GLY A 115 -2.29 5.52 -2.54
C GLY A 115 -1.96 4.62 -3.74
N ILE A 116 -0.81 4.83 -4.38
CA ILE A 116 -0.29 3.97 -5.46
C ILE A 116 0.09 2.60 -4.90
N ALA A 117 0.73 2.54 -3.73
CA ALA A 117 1.05 1.29 -3.05
C ALA A 117 -0.21 0.47 -2.70
N LEU A 118 -1.28 1.13 -2.24
CA LEU A 118 -2.59 0.49 -1.99
C LEU A 118 -3.22 -0.02 -3.30
N LYS A 119 -3.19 0.76 -4.39
CA LYS A 119 -3.67 0.31 -5.70
C LYS A 119 -2.89 -0.90 -6.22
N LEU A 120 -1.58 -0.94 -6.00
CA LEU A 120 -0.73 -2.08 -6.31
C LEU A 120 -1.15 -3.32 -5.50
N GLU A 121 -1.39 -3.18 -4.20
CA GLU A 121 -1.84 -4.28 -3.35
C GLU A 121 -3.24 -4.79 -3.76
N LEU A 122 -4.17 -3.88 -4.06
CA LEU A 122 -5.49 -4.22 -4.58
C LEU A 122 -5.42 -4.95 -5.93
N ALA A 123 -4.56 -4.50 -6.84
CA ALA A 123 -4.35 -5.16 -8.13
C ALA A 123 -3.79 -6.58 -7.95
N ARG A 124 -2.86 -6.77 -7.00
CA ARG A 124 -2.34 -8.09 -6.63
C ARG A 124 -3.43 -9.00 -6.07
N ARG A 125 -4.24 -8.51 -5.13
CA ARG A 125 -5.38 -9.26 -4.56
C ARG A 125 -6.39 -9.66 -5.63
N LYS A 126 -6.62 -8.80 -6.63
CA LYS A 126 -7.50 -9.07 -7.79
C LYS A 126 -6.86 -9.93 -8.88
N LYS A 127 -5.59 -10.36 -8.74
CA LYS A 127 -4.80 -11.11 -9.74
C LYS A 127 -4.68 -10.41 -11.10
N ASP A 128 -4.82 -9.09 -11.15
CA ASP A 128 -4.67 -8.31 -12.38
C ASP A 128 -3.19 -7.96 -12.61
N ARG A 129 -2.49 -8.81 -13.37
CA ARG A 129 -1.03 -8.71 -13.59
C ARG A 129 -0.62 -7.49 -14.40
N ALA A 130 -1.45 -7.02 -15.33
CA ALA A 130 -1.13 -5.88 -16.18
C ALA A 130 -1.14 -4.58 -15.35
N ARG A 131 -2.19 -4.37 -14.55
CA ARG A 131 -2.27 -3.19 -13.68
C ARG A 131 -1.26 -3.24 -12.54
N ALA A 132 -1.01 -4.42 -11.97
CA ALA A 132 0.00 -4.58 -10.92
C ALA A 132 1.40 -4.19 -11.42
N HIS A 133 1.77 -4.57 -12.65
CA HIS A 133 3.07 -4.21 -13.22
C HIS A 133 3.21 -2.69 -13.40
N ASN A 134 2.17 -2.03 -13.91
CA ASN A 134 2.18 -0.57 -14.11
C ASN A 134 2.33 0.18 -12.78
N TYR A 135 1.57 -0.20 -11.75
CA TYR A 135 1.68 0.44 -10.42
C TYR A 135 3.01 0.14 -9.73
N GLU A 136 3.58 -1.05 -9.96
CA GLU A 136 4.91 -1.41 -9.46
C GLU A 136 6.00 -0.53 -10.08
N GLU A 137 5.95 -0.31 -11.39
CA GLU A 137 6.95 0.52 -12.07
C GLU A 137 6.86 1.99 -11.62
N ILE A 138 5.64 2.50 -11.46
CA ILE A 138 5.40 3.85 -10.92
C ILE A 138 5.95 3.94 -9.50
N LEU A 139 5.57 3.02 -8.61
CA LEU A 139 6.02 3.03 -7.21
C LEU A 139 7.55 2.92 -7.12
N ARG A 140 8.19 2.11 -7.97
CA ARG A 140 9.64 1.96 -8.01
C ARG A 140 10.35 3.24 -8.46
N LYS A 141 9.73 4.04 -9.33
CA LYS A 141 10.29 5.33 -9.76
C LYS A 141 10.04 6.43 -8.72
N LEU A 142 8.93 6.37 -7.99
CA LEU A 142 8.56 7.36 -6.97
C LEU A 142 9.28 7.13 -5.63
N ASP A 143 9.24 5.91 -5.09
CA ASP A 143 9.96 5.50 -3.88
C ASP A 143 10.50 4.06 -4.04
N PRO A 144 11.74 3.91 -4.53
CA PRO A 144 12.39 2.60 -4.66
C PRO A 144 12.51 1.83 -3.33
N SER A 145 12.44 2.52 -2.19
CA SER A 145 12.64 1.95 -0.86
C SER A 145 11.34 1.51 -0.17
N HIS A 146 10.20 1.64 -0.86
CA HIS A 146 8.88 1.37 -0.30
C HIS A 146 8.70 -0.10 0.11
N PRO A 147 8.15 -0.41 1.30
CA PRO A 147 8.03 -1.79 1.80
C PRO A 147 7.16 -2.70 0.92
N VAL A 148 6.15 -2.14 0.24
CA VAL A 148 5.27 -2.88 -0.70
C VAL A 148 6.03 -3.37 -1.94
N LEU A 149 7.14 -2.72 -2.31
CA LEU A 149 8.07 -3.20 -3.33
C LEU A 149 8.97 -4.31 -2.79
N VAL A 150 9.40 -4.24 -1.54
CA VAL A 150 10.29 -5.25 -0.93
C VAL A 150 9.59 -6.62 -0.82
N GLN A 151 8.27 -6.64 -0.62
CA GLN A 151 7.47 -7.87 -0.69
C GLN A 151 7.59 -8.61 -2.05
N LEU A 152 8.03 -7.97 -3.14
CA LEU A 152 8.34 -8.68 -4.39
C LEU A 152 9.54 -9.62 -4.26
N ASN A 153 10.54 -9.28 -3.45
CA ASN A 153 11.77 -10.05 -3.39
C ASN A 153 11.64 -11.34 -2.58
N GLU A 154 10.68 -11.44 -1.65
CA GLU A 154 10.44 -12.67 -0.92
C GLU A 154 9.64 -13.71 -1.71
N SER A 155 9.01 -13.32 -2.83
CA SER A 155 8.23 -14.24 -3.67
C SER A 155 9.00 -14.86 -4.84
N LYS A 156 10.30 -14.52 -5.00
CA LYS A 156 11.16 -15.12 -6.03
C LYS A 156 12.38 -15.94 -5.52
N PRO A 157 12.26 -16.83 -4.52
CA PRO A 157 13.31 -17.83 -4.28
C PRO A 157 13.06 -19.16 -5.03
N ARG A 158 12.18 -19.22 -6.05
CA ARG A 158 11.90 -20.51 -6.72
C ARG A 158 12.64 -20.75 -8.04
N ILE A 159 12.94 -19.72 -8.83
CA ILE A 159 13.61 -19.96 -10.13
C ILE A 159 15.09 -20.29 -9.92
N ASN A 160 15.79 -19.57 -9.02
CA ASN A 160 17.17 -19.90 -8.68
C ASN A 160 17.28 -21.24 -7.92
N SER A 161 16.29 -21.62 -7.10
CA SER A 161 16.29 -22.91 -6.41
C SER A 161 15.99 -24.08 -7.34
N ILE A 162 15.13 -23.90 -8.36
CA ILE A 162 14.88 -24.90 -9.41
C ILE A 162 16.09 -25.02 -10.33
N ILE A 163 16.70 -23.91 -10.77
CA ILE A 163 17.92 -23.93 -11.59
C ILE A 163 19.09 -24.53 -10.79
N SER A 164 19.21 -24.21 -9.50
CA SER A 164 20.24 -24.80 -8.63
C SER A 164 20.02 -26.30 -8.43
N TRP A 165 18.79 -26.77 -8.26
CA TRP A 165 18.48 -28.20 -8.20
C TRP A 165 18.76 -28.91 -9.53
N LEU A 166 18.42 -28.29 -10.66
CA LEU A 166 18.70 -28.82 -11.98
C LEU A 166 20.22 -28.91 -12.24
N ASN A 167 20.97 -27.89 -11.84
CA ASN A 167 22.44 -27.88 -11.92
C ASN A 167 23.05 -28.93 -10.99
N MET A 168 22.50 -29.14 -9.80
CA MET A 168 22.93 -30.22 -8.90
C MET A 168 22.66 -31.60 -9.50
N MET A 169 21.50 -31.80 -10.15
CA MET A 169 21.18 -33.04 -10.85
C MET A 169 22.12 -33.32 -12.02
N ILE A 170 22.45 -32.29 -12.81
CA ILE A 170 23.42 -32.41 -13.91
C ILE A 170 24.83 -32.68 -13.37
N ALA A 171 25.23 -32.03 -12.28
CA ALA A 171 26.51 -32.28 -11.61
C ALA A 171 26.56 -33.72 -11.05
N ALA A 172 25.49 -34.21 -10.43
CA ALA A 172 25.41 -35.58 -9.92
C ALA A 172 25.44 -36.62 -11.04
N ALA A 173 24.74 -36.36 -12.16
CA ALA A 173 24.74 -37.25 -13.32
C ALA A 173 26.12 -37.30 -14.01
N THR A 174 26.80 -36.15 -14.15
CA THR A 174 28.16 -36.09 -14.71
C THR A 174 29.18 -36.77 -13.79
N LEU A 175 29.05 -36.61 -12.47
CA LEU A 175 29.92 -37.26 -11.49
C LEU A 175 29.70 -38.77 -11.45
N ALA A 176 28.45 -39.24 -11.56
CA ALA A 176 28.12 -40.66 -11.71
C ALA A 176 28.67 -41.24 -13.03
N LEU A 177 28.60 -40.49 -14.13
CA LEU A 177 29.16 -40.89 -15.42
C LEU A 177 30.69 -41.02 -15.35
N VAL A 178 31.37 -40.07 -14.71
CA VAL A 178 32.82 -40.12 -14.48
C VAL A 178 33.19 -41.29 -13.57
N LEU A 179 32.40 -41.56 -12.53
CA LEU A 179 32.64 -42.70 -11.63
C LEU A 179 32.55 -44.03 -12.39
N VAL A 180 31.53 -44.18 -13.26
CA VAL A 180 31.37 -45.36 -14.12
C VAL A 180 32.54 -45.48 -15.11
N LEU A 181 33.04 -44.36 -15.65
CA LEU A 181 34.17 -44.35 -16.58
C LEU A 181 35.52 -44.67 -15.92
N VAL A 182 35.70 -44.30 -14.64
CA VAL A 182 36.89 -44.61 -13.85
C VAL A 182 36.88 -46.07 -13.36
N ILE A 183 35.69 -46.66 -13.18
CA ILE A 183 35.52 -48.05 -12.73
C ILE A 183 35.43 -49.03 -13.94
N ALA A 184 35.22 -48.54 -15.16
CA ALA A 184 35.22 -49.38 -16.36
C ALA A 184 36.63 -49.97 -16.61
N PRO A 185 36.81 -51.30 -16.59
CA PRO A 185 38.13 -51.92 -16.65
C PRO A 185 38.67 -51.87 -18.08
N VAL A 186 39.64 -50.99 -18.34
CA VAL A 186 40.47 -51.06 -19.54
C VAL A 186 41.68 -51.95 -19.22
N GLY A 187 41.57 -53.24 -19.52
CA GLY A 187 42.69 -54.19 -19.56
C GLY A 187 42.68 -55.29 -18.48
N PRO A 188 43.18 -56.50 -18.77
CA PRO A 188 43.09 -57.64 -17.85
C PRO A 188 44.15 -57.56 -16.74
N SER A 189 43.90 -58.34 -15.68
CA SER A 189 44.80 -58.66 -14.57
C SER A 189 45.10 -57.58 -13.53
N GLN A 190 44.22 -57.51 -12.51
CA GLN A 190 44.60 -57.56 -11.10
C GLN A 190 43.35 -57.94 -10.27
N GLN A 191 43.47 -58.96 -9.41
CA GLN A 191 42.41 -59.33 -8.47
C GLN A 191 42.10 -58.14 -7.55
N PRO A 192 40.83 -57.81 -7.31
CA PRO A 192 40.47 -56.71 -6.43
C PRO A 192 40.81 -57.07 -4.98
N ASP A 193 41.59 -56.23 -4.32
CA ASP A 193 41.80 -56.29 -2.87
C ASP A 193 40.43 -56.28 -2.17
N SER A 194 40.15 -57.33 -1.40
CA SER A 194 38.86 -57.59 -0.74
C SER A 194 38.44 -56.47 0.22
N SER A 195 39.41 -55.72 0.76
CA SER A 195 39.20 -54.56 1.63
C SER A 195 38.55 -53.37 0.90
N LEU A 196 39.01 -53.04 -0.30
CA LEU A 196 38.47 -51.92 -1.10
C LEU A 196 37.03 -52.21 -1.54
N SER A 197 36.72 -53.45 -1.89
CA SER A 197 35.35 -53.85 -2.25
C SER A 197 34.38 -53.73 -1.06
N GLN A 198 34.87 -53.99 0.16
CA GLN A 198 34.08 -53.91 1.38
C GLN A 198 33.83 -52.46 1.81
N GLU A 199 34.83 -51.58 1.70
CA GLU A 199 34.66 -50.14 1.95
C GLU A 199 33.69 -49.49 0.96
N ILE A 200 33.74 -49.87 -0.32
CA ILE A 200 32.79 -49.40 -1.33
C ILE A 200 31.36 -49.82 -0.99
N GLN A 201 31.13 -51.05 -0.54
CA GLN A 201 29.79 -51.50 -0.10
C GLN A 201 29.29 -50.73 1.13
N ILE A 202 30.15 -50.46 2.10
CA ILE A 202 29.78 -49.68 3.30
C ILE A 202 29.45 -48.23 2.92
N ALA A 203 30.23 -47.62 2.04
CA ALA A 203 29.96 -46.27 1.54
C ALA A 203 28.64 -46.21 0.76
N GLN A 204 28.38 -47.21 -0.09
CA GLN A 204 27.16 -47.27 -0.89
C GLN A 204 25.91 -47.48 -0.05
N THR A 205 25.96 -48.35 0.97
CA THR A 205 24.84 -48.56 1.90
C THR A 205 24.57 -47.34 2.77
N THR A 206 25.63 -46.66 3.24
CA THR A 206 25.51 -45.41 4.00
C THR A 206 24.89 -44.30 3.16
N LEU A 207 25.36 -44.11 1.93
CA LEU A 207 24.82 -43.11 1.01
C LEU A 207 23.36 -43.40 0.68
N THR A 208 23.02 -44.67 0.42
CA THR A 208 21.64 -45.10 0.16
C THR A 208 20.72 -44.81 1.35
N SER A 209 21.21 -45.04 2.58
CA SER A 209 20.46 -44.72 3.81
C SER A 209 20.22 -43.21 3.95
N GLN A 210 21.24 -42.39 3.73
CA GLN A 210 21.12 -40.92 3.80
C GLN A 210 20.17 -40.38 2.72
N ILE A 211 20.25 -40.89 1.49
CA ILE A 211 19.33 -40.52 0.41
C ILE A 211 17.89 -40.90 0.77
N ASN A 212 17.66 -42.11 1.30
CA ASN A 212 16.32 -42.55 1.70
C ASN A 212 15.75 -41.70 2.85
N SER A 213 16.59 -41.30 3.81
CA SER A 213 16.19 -40.39 4.88
C SER A 213 15.82 -39.00 4.35
N ALA A 214 16.65 -38.44 3.45
CA ALA A 214 16.36 -37.16 2.81
C ALA A 214 15.08 -37.20 1.97
N ILE A 215 14.85 -38.27 1.20
CA ILE A 215 13.60 -38.50 0.46
C ILE A 215 12.41 -38.58 1.42
N GLY A 216 12.57 -39.25 2.56
CA GLY A 216 11.54 -39.33 3.61
C GLY A 216 11.16 -37.95 4.15
N SER A 217 12.15 -37.13 4.46
CA SER A 217 11.95 -35.74 4.93
C SER A 217 11.23 -34.91 3.88
N VAL A 218 11.72 -34.90 2.64
CA VAL A 218 11.09 -34.15 1.54
C VAL A 218 9.65 -34.58 1.32
N ARG A 219 9.33 -35.88 1.45
CA ARG A 219 7.96 -36.38 1.31
C ARG A 219 7.06 -35.89 2.44
N SER A 220 7.60 -35.74 3.65
CA SER A 220 6.89 -35.15 4.78
C SER A 220 6.60 -33.67 4.53
N ASP A 221 7.62 -32.91 4.11
CA ASP A 221 7.47 -31.49 3.81
C ASP A 221 6.47 -31.24 2.67
N ILE A 222 6.48 -32.09 1.64
CA ILE A 222 5.49 -32.03 0.54
C ILE A 222 4.07 -32.26 1.07
N ARG A 223 3.88 -33.17 2.03
CA ARG A 223 2.55 -33.42 2.63
C ARG A 223 2.11 -32.20 3.43
N GLN A 224 2.99 -31.63 4.25
CA GLN A 224 2.66 -30.44 5.03
C GLN A 224 2.31 -29.25 4.13
N VAL A 225 3.09 -29.01 3.07
CA VAL A 225 2.79 -27.96 2.09
C VAL A 225 1.43 -28.18 1.42
N ARG A 226 1.06 -29.43 1.16
CA ARG A 226 -0.26 -29.76 0.59
C ARG A 226 -1.38 -29.40 1.56
N ASP A 227 -1.23 -29.78 2.83
CA ASP A 227 -2.21 -29.49 3.87
C ASP A 227 -2.36 -27.96 4.08
N ASP A 228 -1.24 -27.22 4.05
CA ASP A 228 -1.24 -25.76 4.13
C ASP A 228 -1.95 -25.11 2.92
N ILE A 229 -1.77 -25.65 1.71
CA ILE A 229 -2.46 -25.20 0.50
C ILE A 229 -3.97 -25.43 0.62
N ASP A 230 -4.39 -26.60 1.12
CA ASP A 230 -5.81 -26.93 1.28
C ASP A 230 -6.46 -25.99 2.32
N ASN A 231 -5.77 -25.71 3.44
CA ASN A 231 -6.23 -24.75 4.44
C ASN A 231 -6.34 -23.31 3.89
N LEU A 232 -5.38 -22.89 3.06
CA LEU A 232 -5.42 -21.59 2.40
C LEU A 232 -6.59 -21.51 1.39
N SER A 233 -6.87 -22.59 0.67
CA SER A 233 -8.00 -22.65 -0.26
C SER A 233 -9.33 -22.47 0.47
N GLN A 234 -9.54 -23.18 1.58
CA GLN A 234 -10.74 -23.04 2.41
C GLN A 234 -10.88 -21.63 2.99
N THR A 235 -9.77 -21.03 3.43
CA THR A 235 -9.78 -19.65 3.94
C THR A 235 -10.13 -18.65 2.83
N SER A 236 -9.60 -18.86 1.62
CA SER A 236 -9.92 -18.03 0.46
C SER A 236 -11.39 -18.12 0.07
N GLU A 237 -12.00 -19.30 0.15
CA GLU A 237 -13.43 -19.48 -0.11
C GLU A 237 -14.28 -18.73 0.92
N LYS A 238 -13.96 -18.86 2.21
CA LYS A 238 -14.64 -18.12 3.29
C LYS A 238 -14.58 -16.62 3.07
N LEU A 239 -13.40 -16.07 2.79
CA LEU A 239 -13.24 -14.64 2.50
C LEU A 239 -14.04 -14.21 1.26
N GLY A 240 -14.14 -15.05 0.24
CA GLY A 240 -14.97 -14.79 -0.94
C GLY A 240 -16.47 -14.68 -0.60
N THR A 241 -16.95 -15.55 0.31
CA THR A 241 -18.34 -15.49 0.78
C THR A 241 -18.62 -14.26 1.64
N GLU A 242 -17.71 -13.91 2.56
CA GLU A 242 -17.83 -12.72 3.40
C GLU A 242 -17.81 -11.44 2.55
N GLN A 243 -16.93 -11.36 1.55
CA GLN A 243 -16.88 -10.23 0.62
C GLN A 243 -18.19 -10.07 -0.15
N SER A 244 -18.81 -11.17 -0.56
CA SER A 244 -20.09 -11.15 -1.26
C SER A 244 -21.22 -10.64 -0.36
N SER A 245 -21.26 -11.11 0.89
CA SER A 245 -22.21 -10.63 1.90
C SER A 245 -22.03 -9.15 2.22
N LEU A 246 -20.79 -8.68 2.41
CA LEU A 246 -20.51 -7.26 2.64
C LEU A 246 -20.95 -6.39 1.47
N LYS A 247 -20.76 -6.86 0.23
CA LYS A 247 -21.23 -6.15 -0.97
C LYS A 247 -22.75 -6.01 -1.01
N GLU A 248 -23.47 -7.04 -0.58
CA GLU A 248 -24.93 -7.01 -0.46
C GLU A 248 -25.37 -6.01 0.62
N VAL A 249 -24.74 -6.04 1.80
CA VAL A 249 -25.00 -5.05 2.87
C VAL A 249 -24.77 -3.63 2.37
N ILE A 250 -23.67 -3.36 1.67
CA ILE A 250 -23.37 -2.04 1.10
C ILE A 250 -24.47 -1.59 0.12
N ASN A 251 -24.91 -2.47 -0.78
CA ASN A 251 -25.98 -2.14 -1.73
C ASN A 251 -27.31 -1.83 -1.03
N ASN A 252 -27.64 -2.59 0.02
CA ASN A 252 -28.84 -2.36 0.82
C ASN A 252 -28.74 -1.02 1.58
N THR A 253 -27.60 -0.72 2.19
CA THR A 253 -27.36 0.57 2.86
C THR A 253 -27.43 1.73 1.87
N MET A 254 -26.85 1.60 0.68
CA MET A 254 -26.90 2.64 -0.34
C MET A 254 -28.33 2.91 -0.82
N SER A 255 -29.15 1.86 -0.93
CA SER A 255 -30.57 1.99 -1.27
C SER A 255 -31.33 2.71 -0.16
N ALA A 256 -31.10 2.34 1.11
CA ALA A 256 -31.72 3.01 2.26
C ALA A 256 -31.31 4.50 2.37
N VAL A 257 -30.04 4.84 2.10
CA VAL A 257 -29.57 6.23 2.07
C VAL A 257 -30.30 7.02 0.98
N LYS A 258 -30.46 6.45 -0.22
CA LYS A 258 -31.18 7.11 -1.31
C LYS A 258 -32.67 7.34 -0.99
N GLU A 259 -33.29 6.41 -0.29
CA GLU A 259 -34.66 6.60 0.22
C GLU A 259 -34.73 7.74 1.24
N LEU A 260 -33.77 7.82 2.16
CA LEU A 260 -33.67 8.92 3.13
C LEU A 260 -33.43 10.28 2.45
N GLU A 261 -32.59 10.34 1.42
CA GLU A 261 -32.38 11.57 0.64
C GLU A 261 -33.69 12.04 -0.02
N ASN A 262 -34.48 11.11 -0.56
CA ASN A 262 -35.78 11.42 -1.17
C ASN A 262 -36.81 11.90 -0.14
N THR A 263 -36.85 11.30 1.05
CA THR A 263 -37.76 11.75 2.11
C THR A 263 -37.36 13.14 2.63
N ILE A 264 -36.05 13.40 2.81
CA ILE A 264 -35.55 14.73 3.19
C ILE A 264 -35.90 15.78 2.14
N MET A 265 -35.70 15.50 0.85
CA MET A 265 -36.11 16.43 -0.23
C MET A 265 -37.61 16.71 -0.21
N SER A 266 -38.42 15.69 0.02
CA SER A 266 -39.89 15.83 0.07
C SER A 266 -40.32 16.70 1.26
N LEU A 267 -39.77 16.43 2.45
CA LEU A 267 -40.02 17.21 3.67
C LEU A 267 -39.53 18.65 3.53
N SER A 268 -38.36 18.87 2.91
CA SER A 268 -37.83 20.21 2.65
C SER A 268 -38.76 21.00 1.74
N LYS A 269 -39.34 20.37 0.71
CA LYS A 269 -40.29 21.01 -0.19
C LYS A 269 -41.60 21.35 0.52
N GLU A 270 -42.15 20.42 1.29
CA GLU A 270 -43.37 20.62 2.08
C GLU A 270 -43.21 21.75 3.11
N THR A 271 -42.06 21.78 3.79
CA THR A 271 -41.70 22.85 4.73
C THR A 271 -41.62 24.20 4.04
N SER A 272 -40.97 24.28 2.88
CA SER A 272 -40.88 25.53 2.11
C SER A 272 -42.26 26.05 1.69
N VAL A 273 -43.15 25.17 1.22
CA VAL A 273 -44.53 25.55 0.87
C VAL A 273 -45.28 26.08 2.09
N SER A 274 -45.15 25.41 3.24
CA SER A 274 -45.79 25.83 4.49
C SER A 274 -45.28 27.17 4.99
N VAL A 275 -43.96 27.41 4.93
CA VAL A 275 -43.34 28.69 5.29
C VAL A 275 -43.86 29.81 4.41
N ASN A 276 -43.86 29.63 3.08
CA ASN A 276 -44.37 30.64 2.15
C ASN A 276 -45.86 30.95 2.41
N SER A 277 -46.67 29.95 2.77
CA SER A 277 -48.07 30.16 3.12
C SER A 277 -48.24 30.97 4.40
N LEU A 278 -47.41 30.71 5.43
CA LEU A 278 -47.41 31.47 6.67
C LEU A 278 -46.95 32.92 6.44
N GLU A 279 -45.93 33.13 5.62
CA GLU A 279 -45.47 34.48 5.25
C GLU A 279 -46.59 35.28 4.56
N ALA A 280 -47.30 34.67 3.60
CA ALA A 280 -48.44 35.31 2.94
C ALA A 280 -49.58 35.66 3.92
N GLN A 281 -49.86 34.80 4.90
CA GLN A 281 -50.84 35.07 5.96
C GLN A 281 -50.41 36.24 6.85
N ILE A 282 -49.12 36.32 7.20
CA ILE A 282 -48.55 37.42 7.98
C ILE A 282 -48.65 38.75 7.23
N GLU A 283 -48.36 38.77 5.92
CA GLU A 283 -48.51 39.97 5.08
C GLU A 283 -49.96 40.45 4.99
N ALA A 284 -50.91 39.51 4.84
CA ALA A 284 -52.33 39.82 4.81
C ALA A 284 -52.80 40.44 6.14
N LEU A 285 -52.45 39.83 7.27
CA LEU A 285 -52.78 40.37 8.61
C LEU A 285 -52.12 41.73 8.85
N SER A 286 -50.86 41.89 8.43
CA SER A 286 -50.15 43.17 8.57
C SER A 286 -50.84 44.30 7.79
N SER A 287 -51.34 43.98 6.60
CA SER A 287 -52.10 44.91 5.77
C SER A 287 -53.45 45.28 6.39
N GLU A 288 -54.15 44.30 6.98
CA GLU A 288 -55.40 44.52 7.71
C GLU A 288 -55.20 45.42 8.93
N ILE A 289 -54.18 45.15 9.75
CA ILE A 289 -53.81 45.99 10.90
C ILE A 289 -53.49 47.43 10.45
N ALA A 290 -52.75 47.59 9.35
CA ALA A 290 -52.43 48.92 8.82
C ALA A 290 -53.69 49.69 8.38
N ASN A 291 -54.68 49.01 7.79
CA ASN A 291 -55.95 49.62 7.41
C ASN A 291 -56.79 50.00 8.63
N LEU A 292 -56.89 49.12 9.64
CA LEU A 292 -57.59 49.41 10.89
C LEU A 292 -57.02 50.64 11.60
N ARG A 293 -55.68 50.75 11.68
CA ARG A 293 -55.02 51.94 12.24
C ARG A 293 -55.35 53.22 11.48
N LYS A 294 -55.41 53.17 10.15
CA LYS A 294 -55.81 54.35 9.34
C LYS A 294 -57.26 54.77 9.64
N THR A 295 -58.16 53.81 9.79
CA THR A 295 -59.57 54.11 10.10
C THR A 295 -59.76 54.66 11.51
N GLU A 296 -58.97 54.19 12.48
CA GLU A 296 -59.01 54.67 13.87
C GLU A 296 -58.58 56.14 13.96
N ILE A 297 -57.46 56.49 13.30
CA ILE A 297 -56.96 57.88 13.20
C ILE A 297 -57.98 58.80 12.50
N ALA A 298 -58.70 58.30 11.49
CA ALA A 298 -59.73 59.07 10.79
C ALA A 298 -60.98 59.32 11.65
N SER A 299 -61.24 58.47 12.65
CA SER A 299 -62.40 58.61 13.56
C SER A 299 -62.14 59.52 14.76
N GLU A 300 -60.88 59.65 15.21
CA GLU A 300 -60.49 60.54 16.31
C GLU A 300 -60.29 62.01 15.88
N GLY A 301 -60.15 62.26 14.57
CA GLY A 301 -59.92 63.59 14.01
C GLY A 301 -61.16 64.35 13.53
N SER A 302 -62.37 63.81 13.73
CA SER A 302 -63.65 64.38 13.27
C SER A 302 -64.60 64.68 14.43
#